data_AF-A0A1G1SVP9-F1
#
_entry.id   AF-A0A1G1SVP9-F1
#
_cell.length_a   1.000
_cell.length_b   1.000
_cell.length_c   1.000
_cell.angle_alpha   90.00
_cell.angle_beta   90.00
_cell.angle_gamma   90.00
#
_symmetry.space_group_name_H-M   'P 1'
#
loop_
_entity.id
_entity.type
_entity.pdbx_description
1 polymer ?
#
loop_
_entity_poly.entity_id
_entity_poly.type
_entity_poly.pdbx_seq_one_letter_code
_entity_poly.pdbx_strand_id
1 'polypeptide(L)' 'MQDELTEAMHGEFTVDAETDRQHRLASARSTVEMGMFTAAKAAEAYGFTVEEIEAPSQEPGT' A
#
# COMPACT_ATOMS: atom_id res chain seq x y z
N MET A 1 16.41 37.63 -14.89
CA MET A 1 15.97 36.40 -15.59
C MET A 1 16.73 35.20 -15.03
N GLN A 2 16.70 34.99 -13.71
CA GLN A 2 17.29 33.81 -13.06
C GLN A 2 16.38 33.28 -11.92
N ASP A 3 15.11 33.70 -11.88
CA ASP A 3 14.20 33.49 -10.76
C ASP A 3 12.96 32.65 -11.15
N GLU A 4 13.04 31.85 -12.22
CA GLU A 4 11.90 31.08 -12.75
C GLU A 4 12.20 29.57 -12.89
N LEU A 5 13.21 29.04 -12.19
CA LEU A 5 13.58 27.61 -12.29
C LEU A 5 13.41 26.78 -11.01
N THR A 6 12.99 27.36 -9.89
CA THR A 6 12.99 26.68 -8.58
C THR A 6 11.62 26.29 -8.02
N GLU A 7 10.51 26.59 -8.69
CA GLU A 7 9.17 26.30 -8.17
C GLU A 7 8.44 25.14 -8.89
N ALA A 8 8.98 24.68 -10.02
CA ALA A 8 8.34 23.67 -10.88
C ALA A 8 8.64 22.19 -10.53
N MET A 9 9.27 21.91 -9.37
CA MET A 9 9.58 20.53 -8.93
C MET A 9 8.82 20.09 -7.67
N HIS A 10 7.91 20.91 -7.15
CA HIS A 10 7.06 20.56 -6.01
C HIS A 10 5.66 20.09 -6.44
N GLY A 11 5.58 19.43 -7.61
CA GLY A 11 4.36 18.77 -8.07
C GLY A 11 4.05 17.57 -7.20
N GLU A 12 3.33 17.83 -6.10
CA GLU A 12 2.53 16.91 -5.29
C GLU A 12 2.63 15.43 -5.71
N PHE A 13 3.55 14.70 -5.08
CA PHE A 13 3.52 13.23 -5.07
C PHE A 13 2.48 12.80 -4.02
N THR A 14 1.24 13.23 -4.19
CA THR A 14 0.13 12.84 -3.31
C THR A 14 -0.26 11.45 -3.73
N VAL A 15 0.23 10.44 -3.00
CA VAL A 15 -0.20 9.06 -3.20
C VAL A 15 -1.71 9.04 -3.01
N ASP A 16 -2.43 8.67 -4.05
CA ASP A 16 -3.89 8.56 -3.99
C ASP A 16 -4.29 7.62 -2.84
N ALA A 17 -5.40 7.92 -2.17
CA ALA A 17 -5.86 7.14 -1.02
C ALA A 17 -6.03 5.64 -1.35
N GLU A 18 -6.35 5.32 -2.61
CA GLU A 18 -6.40 3.95 -3.11
C GLU A 18 -5.01 3.31 -3.14
N THR A 19 -4.00 4.05 -3.62
CA THR A 19 -2.62 3.52 -3.68
C THR A 19 -2.05 3.28 -2.28
N ASP A 20 -2.32 4.18 -1.33
CA ASP A 20 -1.95 3.99 0.07
C ASP A 20 -2.64 2.75 0.68
N ARG A 21 -3.94 2.57 0.39
CA ARG A 21 -4.69 1.39 0.82
C ARG A 21 -4.08 0.10 0.26
N GLN A 22 -3.73 0.06 -1.03
CA GLN A 22 -3.10 -1.10 -1.66
C GLN A 22 -1.72 -1.41 -1.04
N HIS A 23 -0.92 -0.37 -0.75
CA HIS A 23 0.38 -0.54 -0.09
C HIS A 23 0.24 -1.11 1.34
N ARG A 24 -0.76 -0.64 2.10
CA ARG A 24 -1.05 -1.17 3.44
C ARG A 24 -1.54 -2.62 3.38
N LEU A 25 -2.40 -2.96 2.42
CA LEU A 25 -2.86 -4.33 2.22
C LEU A 25 -1.70 -5.27 1.83
N ALA A 26 -0.83 -4.85 0.91
CA ALA A 26 0.36 -5.60 0.53
C ALA A 26 1.31 -5.83 1.71
N SER A 27 1.48 -4.81 2.57
CA SER A 27 2.26 -4.94 3.81
C SER A 27 1.64 -5.96 4.77
N ALA A 28 0.32 -5.92 4.96
CA ALA A 28 -0.40 -6.88 5.78
C ALA A 28 -0.19 -8.32 5.28
N ARG A 29 -0.35 -8.55 3.97
CA ARG A 29 -0.10 -9.86 3.32
C ARG A 29 1.33 -10.35 3.56
N SER A 30 2.32 -9.49 3.32
CA SER A 30 3.73 -9.83 3.51
C SER A 30 4.03 -10.26 4.95
N THR A 31 3.45 -9.60 5.96
CA THR A 31 3.66 -10.01 7.37
C THR A 31 3.09 -11.40 7.68
N VAL A 32 2.01 -11.79 6.99
CA VAL A 32 1.42 -13.13 7.11
C VAL A 32 2.28 -14.17 6.39
N GLU A 33 2.73 -13.88 5.16
CA GLU A 33 3.63 -14.74 4.39
C GLU A 33 4.96 -14.99 5.12
N MET A 34 5.50 -13.98 5.81
CA MET A 34 6.70 -14.10 6.63
C MET A 34 6.46 -14.84 7.96
N GLY A 35 5.22 -15.22 8.27
CA GLY A 35 4.84 -15.89 9.52
C GLY A 35 4.97 -14.99 10.76
N MET A 36 5.08 -13.66 10.59
CA MET A 36 5.15 -12.73 11.72
C MET A 36 3.79 -12.62 12.42
N PHE A 37 2.71 -12.55 11.64
CA PHE A 37 1.33 -12.50 12.10
C PHE A 37 0.48 -13.61 11.47
N THR A 38 -0.60 -13.98 12.16
CA THR A 38 -1.71 -14.73 11.55
C THR A 38 -2.59 -13.77 10.73
N ALA A 39 -3.35 -14.27 9.76
CA ALA A 39 -4.24 -13.44 8.95
C ALA A 39 -5.25 -12.64 9.80
N ALA A 40 -5.78 -13.23 10.87
CA ALA A 40 -6.65 -12.53 11.82
C ALA A 40 -5.95 -11.39 12.56
N LYS A 41 -4.68 -11.58 12.98
CA LYS A 41 -3.92 -10.54 13.66
C LYS A 41 -3.50 -9.42 12.70
N ALA A 42 -3.17 -9.76 11.46
CA ALA A 42 -2.89 -8.78 10.42
C ALA A 42 -4.15 -7.97 10.05
N ALA A 43 -5.32 -8.61 9.98
CA ALA A 43 -6.60 -7.94 9.76
C ALA A 43 -6.86 -6.86 10.82
N GLU A 44 -6.71 -7.20 12.10
CA GLU A 44 -6.86 -6.24 13.21
C GLU A 44 -5.80 -5.14 13.18
N ALA A 45 -4.54 -5.48 12.92
CA ALA A 45 -3.42 -4.52 12.96
C ALA A 45 -3.44 -3.50 11.82
N TYR A 46 -3.87 -3.93 10.62
CA TYR A 46 -3.85 -3.10 9.42
C TYR A 46 -5.24 -2.55 9.05
N GLY A 47 -6.31 -2.99 9.72
CA GLY A 47 -7.68 -2.54 9.50
C GLY A 47 -8.32 -3.12 8.24
N PHE A 48 -7.95 -4.34 7.88
CA PHE A 48 -8.51 -5.08 6.73
C PHE A 48 -9.27 -6.32 7.22
N THR A 49 -10.05 -6.93 6.32
CA THR A 49 -10.65 -8.25 6.58
C THR A 49 -9.65 -9.37 6.31
N VAL A 50 -9.88 -10.53 6.93
CA VAL A 50 -9.10 -11.75 6.64
C VAL A 50 -9.22 -12.14 5.17
N GLU A 51 -10.42 -12.02 4.59
CA GLU A 51 -10.65 -12.28 3.17
C GLU A 51 -9.84 -11.36 2.26
N GLU A 52 -9.73 -10.07 2.56
CA GLU A 52 -8.88 -9.15 1.78
C GLU A 52 -7.40 -9.55 1.84
N ILE A 53 -6.93 -10.05 2.98
CA ILE A 53 -5.53 -10.47 3.15
C ILE A 53 -5.27 -11.80 2.44
N GLU A 54 -6.15 -12.78 2.57
CA GLU A 54 -6.00 -14.11 1.96
C GLU A 54 -6.37 -14.14 0.47
N ALA A 55 -7.06 -13.11 -0.03
CA ALA A 55 -7.37 -13.00 -1.45
C ALA A 55 -6.07 -13.05 -2.27
N PRO A 56 -6.00 -13.90 -3.32
CA PRO A 56 -4.84 -13.95 -4.18
C PRO A 56 -4.61 -12.55 -4.76
N SER A 57 -3.38 -12.04 -4.66
CA SER A 57 -2.99 -10.83 -5.37
C SER A 57 -3.37 -11.03 -6.83
N GLN A 58 -4.30 -10.21 -7.32
CA GLN A 58 -4.56 -10.16 -8.75
C GLN A 58 -3.30 -9.56 -9.37
N GLU A 59 -2.38 -10.44 -9.79
CA GLU A 59 -1.24 -10.02 -10.57
C GLU A 59 -1.79 -9.29 -11.82
N PRO A 60 -1.41 -8.03 -12.05
CA PRO A 60 -1.81 -7.35 -13.27
C PRO A 60 -1.09 -8.03 -14.44
N GLY A 61 -1.82 -8.91 -15.14
CA GLY A 61 -1.57 -9.34 -16.52
C GLY A 61 -0.25 -10.06 -16.80
N THR A 62 -0.34 -11.36 -17.06
CA THR A 62 0.57 -12.02 -18.03
C THR A 62 0.12 -11.73 -19.46
#